data_AF-A0A7L9UAW1-F1
#
_entry.id   AF-A0A7L9UAW1-F1
#
_cell.length_a   1.000
_cell.length_b   1.000
_cell.length_c   1.000
_cell.angle_alpha   90.00
_cell.angle_beta   90.00
_cell.angle_gamma   90.00
#
_symmetry.space_group_name_H-M   'P 1'
#
loop_
_entity.id
_entity.type
_entity.pdbx_description
1 polymer ?
#
loop_
_entity_poly.entity_id
_entity_poly.type
_entity_poly.pdbx_seq_one_letter_code
_entity_poly.pdbx_strand_id
1 'polypeptide(L)'
;MFACHVGTKLVSLCRPSGDRGMLSYRFGRPDGVELSYPDPGRQASAAFTVKSTPLVGGGETTVAFQRGAYTYTVYSKVARGADGSSPEFEDGVIVARRGKVLSRMRCEDGGEGFREPVSAVAAK
;
A
#
# COMPACT_ATOMS: atom_id res chain seq x y z
N MET A 1 -0.72 -8.01 -5.28
CA MET A 1 -1.93 -7.15 -5.42
C MET A 1 -2.49 -6.87 -4.04
N PHE A 2 -3.12 -5.71 -3.83
CA PHE A 2 -3.66 -5.30 -2.52
C PHE A 2 -4.99 -4.58 -2.73
N ALA A 3 -5.96 -4.83 -1.85
CA ALA A 3 -7.19 -4.07 -1.76
C ALA A 3 -7.71 -4.11 -0.33
N CYS A 4 -8.22 -2.99 0.18
CA CYS A 4 -8.90 -2.97 1.47
C CYS A 4 -9.85 -1.77 1.61
N HIS A 5 -10.82 -1.89 2.51
CA HIS A 5 -11.76 -0.83 2.81
C HIS A 5 -11.27 0.07 3.96
N VAL A 6 -11.44 1.38 3.77
CA VAL A 6 -11.21 2.42 4.77
C VAL A 6 -12.46 3.31 4.79
N GLY A 7 -13.34 3.11 5.77
CA GLY A 7 -14.67 3.70 5.76
C GLY A 7 -15.41 3.37 4.48
N THR A 8 -15.98 4.38 3.82
CA THR A 8 -16.69 4.23 2.55
C THR A 8 -15.78 4.17 1.32
N LYS A 9 -14.46 4.11 1.51
CA LYS A 9 -13.47 4.20 0.42
C LYS A 9 -12.71 2.89 0.28
N LEU A 10 -12.30 2.60 -0.94
CA LEU A 10 -11.44 1.48 -1.29
C LEU A 10 -10.04 2.00 -1.58
N VAL A 11 -9.05 1.37 -0.95
CA VAL A 11 -7.64 1.46 -1.33
C VAL A 11 -7.33 0.26 -2.21
N SER A 12 -6.65 0.45 -3.33
CA SER A 12 -6.18 -0.65 -4.16
C SER A 12 -4.78 -0.39 -4.71
N LEU A 13 -3.94 -1.42 -4.71
CA LEU A 13 -2.68 -1.47 -5.44
C LEU A 13 -2.73 -2.63 -6.44
N CYS A 14 -2.82 -2.27 -7.72
CA CYS A 14 -3.01 -3.20 -8.83
C CYS A 14 -1.81 -3.16 -9.79
N ARG A 15 -1.52 -4.30 -10.43
CA ARG A 15 -0.59 -4.45 -11.53
C ARG A 15 -1.41 -4.73 -12.80
N PRO A 16 -1.38 -3.85 -13.82
CA PRO A 16 -2.09 -4.09 -15.06
C PRO A 16 -1.55 -5.34 -15.76
N SER A 17 -2.46 -6.15 -16.33
CA SER A 17 -2.09 -7.29 -17.17
C SER A 17 -1.38 -6.80 -18.44
N GLY A 18 -0.16 -7.29 -18.69
CA GLY A 18 0.62 -6.97 -19.90
C GLY A 18 1.78 -5.99 -19.69
N ASP A 19 1.84 -5.30 -18.53
CA ASP A 19 2.94 -4.39 -18.20
C ASP A 19 3.85 -5.02 -17.13
N ARG A 20 5.08 -5.37 -17.52
CA ARG A 20 6.05 -6.16 -16.73
C ARG A 20 6.73 -5.32 -15.63
N GLY A 21 5.96 -4.62 -14.81
CA GLY A 21 6.50 -3.96 -13.62
C GLY A 21 5.73 -2.75 -13.11
N MET A 22 4.73 -2.26 -13.85
CA MET A 22 4.01 -1.05 -13.45
C MET A 22 2.97 -1.37 -12.37
N LEU A 23 3.12 -0.76 -11.19
CA LEU A 23 2.07 -0.74 -10.18
C LEU A 23 1.17 0.47 -10.42
N SER A 24 -0.09 0.34 -10.01
CA SER A 24 -1.10 1.40 -10.03
C SER A 24 -1.79 1.43 -8.68
N TYR A 25 -1.83 2.60 -8.07
CA TYR A 25 -2.53 2.87 -6.84
C TYR A 25 -3.83 3.59 -7.16
N ARG A 26 -4.92 3.22 -6.48
CA ARG A 26 -6.18 3.96 -6.52
C ARG A 26 -6.77 4.07 -5.12
N PHE A 27 -7.42 5.20 -4.88
CA PHE A 27 -8.15 5.50 -3.66
C PHE A 27 -9.41 6.26 -4.01
N GLY A 28 -10.55 5.86 -3.44
CA GLY A 28 -11.81 6.55 -3.66
C GLY A 28 -12.98 5.64 -3.35
N ARG A 29 -14.18 6.07 -3.73
CA ARG A 29 -15.37 5.23 -3.65
C ARG A 29 -15.42 4.27 -4.85
N PRO A 30 -16.15 3.14 -4.76
CA PRO A 30 -16.32 2.23 -5.89
C PRO A 30 -16.86 2.91 -7.16
N ASP A 31 -17.68 3.95 -7.01
CA ASP A 31 -18.28 4.76 -8.07
C ASP A 31 -17.46 6.00 -8.46
N GLY A 32 -16.35 6.29 -7.76
CA GLY A 32 -15.56 7.50 -8.00
C GLY A 32 -14.15 7.41 -7.45
N VAL A 33 -13.16 7.30 -8.34
CA VAL A 33 -11.75 7.37 -7.98
C VAL A 33 -11.39 8.82 -7.61
N GLU A 34 -10.96 9.03 -6.36
CA GLU A 34 -10.56 10.34 -5.84
C GLU A 34 -9.06 10.61 -6.08
N LEU A 35 -8.26 9.55 -6.05
CA LEU A 35 -6.83 9.62 -6.31
C LEU A 35 -6.36 8.36 -7.04
N SER A 36 -5.70 8.56 -8.17
CA SER A 36 -4.98 7.51 -8.89
C SER A 36 -3.51 7.89 -8.99
N TYR A 37 -2.64 6.89 -8.92
CA TYR A 37 -1.23 7.07 -9.22
C TYR A 37 -0.68 5.86 -9.98
N PRO A 38 0.01 6.06 -11.12
CA PRO A 38 0.18 7.33 -11.83
C PRO A 38 -1.15 7.94 -12.30
N ASP A 39 -1.11 9.20 -12.72
CA ASP A 39 -2.26 9.80 -13.41
C ASP A 39 -2.55 9.02 -14.71
N PRO A 40 -3.81 8.89 -15.15
CA PRO A 40 -4.14 8.19 -16.39
C PRO A 40 -3.36 8.74 -17.59
N GLY A 41 -2.81 7.86 -18.42
CA GLY A 41 -2.01 8.24 -19.60
C GLY A 41 -0.57 8.67 -19.29
N ARG A 42 -0.16 8.69 -18.02
CA ARG A 42 1.25 8.85 -17.63
C ARG A 42 1.85 7.49 -17.31
N GLN A 43 3.02 7.21 -17.88
CA GLN A 43 3.91 6.19 -17.32
C GLN A 43 4.36 6.66 -15.94
N ALA A 44 4.51 5.74 -14.98
CA ALA A 44 4.96 6.07 -13.64
C ALA A 44 6.36 6.70 -13.72
N SER A 45 6.45 8.03 -13.76
CA SER A 45 7.74 8.71 -13.72
C SER A 45 8.43 8.54 -12.36
N ALA A 46 7.68 8.14 -11.31
CA ALA A 46 8.25 7.78 -10.02
C ALA A 46 8.03 6.28 -9.73
N ALA A 47 9.14 5.60 -9.48
CA ALA A 47 9.19 4.22 -9.04
C ALA A 47 8.51 4.09 -7.67
N PHE A 48 7.61 3.12 -7.55
CA PHE A 48 7.16 2.68 -6.23
C PHE A 48 8.38 2.12 -5.48
N THR A 49 8.57 2.57 -4.25
CA THR A 49 9.60 2.05 -3.37
C THR A 49 9.00 0.96 -2.51
N VAL A 50 9.55 -0.24 -2.59
CA VAL A 50 9.15 -1.38 -1.77
C VAL A 50 10.16 -1.55 -0.65
N LYS A 51 9.68 -1.70 0.59
CA LYS A 51 10.54 -2.02 1.74
C LYS A 51 9.87 -3.08 2.60
N SER A 52 10.62 -4.12 2.95
CA SER A 52 10.22 -5.13 3.92
C SER A 52 11.11 -5.05 5.16
N THR A 53 10.50 -5.05 6.33
CA THR A 53 11.17 -4.97 7.63
C THR A 53 10.70 -6.14 8.50
N PRO A 54 11.59 -7.01 8.98
CA PRO A 54 11.20 -8.09 9.88
C PRO A 54 10.74 -7.51 11.23
N LEU A 55 9.70 -8.10 11.81
CA LEU A 55 9.17 -7.75 13.13
C LEU A 55 9.04 -9.00 13.99
N VAL A 56 9.08 -8.85 15.31
CA VAL A 56 8.79 -9.98 16.21
C VAL A 56 7.34 -10.42 15.98
N GLY A 57 7.15 -11.70 15.64
CA GLY A 57 5.84 -12.26 15.27
C GLY A 57 5.47 -12.12 13.79
N GLY A 58 6.34 -11.56 12.95
CA GLY A 58 6.08 -11.46 11.51
C GLY A 58 6.98 -10.45 10.79
N GLY A 59 6.38 -9.42 10.22
CA GLY A 59 7.07 -8.41 9.42
C GLY A 59 6.12 -7.34 8.89
N GLU A 60 6.71 -6.28 8.36
CA GLU A 60 6.01 -5.20 7.69
C GLU A 60 6.52 -5.09 6.25
N THR A 61 5.61 -5.10 5.29
CA THR A 61 5.89 -4.72 3.90
C THR A 61 5.22 -3.40 3.59
N THR A 62 5.96 -2.50 2.97
CA THR A 62 5.47 -1.18 2.57
C THR A 62 5.73 -0.94 1.09
N VAL A 63 4.79 -0.26 0.45
CA VAL A 63 4.89 0.23 -0.93
C VAL A 63 4.58 1.72 -0.92
N ALA A 64 5.57 2.54 -1.25
CA ALA A 64 5.48 3.99 -1.17
C ALA A 64 5.67 4.66 -2.53
N PHE A 65 4.96 5.77 -2.74
CA PHE A 65 5.20 6.67 -3.85
C PHE A 65 5.04 8.13 -3.41
N GLN A 66 5.61 9.05 -4.18
CA GLN A 66 5.52 10.48 -3.93
C GLN A 66 4.68 11.18 -5.00
N ARG A 67 3.87 12.13 -4.57
CA ARG A 67 3.12 13.04 -5.44
C ARG A 67 3.22 14.45 -4.89
N GLY A 68 4.10 15.25 -5.49
CA GLY A 68 4.46 16.56 -4.98
C GLY A 68 5.07 16.47 -3.58
N ALA A 69 4.51 17.20 -2.62
CA ALA A 69 4.98 17.20 -1.23
C ALA A 69 4.44 16.03 -0.38
N TYR A 70 3.62 15.14 -0.96
CA TYR A 70 2.97 14.05 -0.26
C TYR A 70 3.66 12.72 -0.55
N THR A 71 3.78 11.89 0.48
CA THR A 71 4.16 10.48 0.39
C THR A 71 2.97 9.65 0.80
N TYR A 72 2.62 8.68 -0.04
CA TYR A 72 1.57 7.70 0.20
C TYR A 72 2.25 6.36 0.39
N THR A 73 1.99 5.70 1.52
CA THR A 73 2.58 4.41 1.87
C THR A 73 1.46 3.42 2.14
N VAL A 74 1.28 2.45 1.25
CA VAL A 74 0.48 1.26 1.52
C VAL A 74 1.33 0.33 2.38
N TYR A 75 0.77 -0.19 3.45
CA TYR A 75 1.47 -1.14 4.33
C TYR A 75 0.63 -2.36 4.62
N SER A 76 1.32 -3.46 4.85
CA SER A 76 0.78 -4.67 5.45
C SER A 76 1.73 -5.14 6.53
N LYS A 77 1.20 -5.36 7.71
CA LYS A 77 1.97 -5.62 8.92
C LYS A 77 1.40 -6.82 9.66
N VAL A 78 2.30 -7.73 10.02
CA VAL A 78 2.03 -8.81 10.97
C VAL A 78 2.99 -8.65 12.14
N ALA A 79 2.44 -8.56 13.34
CA ALA A 79 3.21 -8.42 14.57
C ALA A 79 2.71 -9.36 15.66
N ARG A 80 3.51 -9.55 16.70
CA ARG A 80 3.07 -10.20 17.94
C ARG A 80 2.01 -9.31 18.61
N GLY A 81 0.82 -9.87 18.82
CA GLY A 81 -0.30 -9.21 19.47
C GLY A 81 -0.07 -8.95 20.95
N ALA A 82 -0.97 -8.15 21.54
CA ALA A 82 -0.86 -7.68 22.92
C ALA A 82 -0.89 -8.81 23.97
N ASP A 83 -1.54 -9.94 23.66
CA ASP A 83 -1.55 -11.14 24.49
C ASP A 83 -0.20 -11.88 24.50
N GLY A 84 0.73 -11.45 23.65
CA GLY A 84 1.99 -12.11 23.40
C GLY A 84 1.83 -13.31 22.47
N SER A 85 0.84 -14.17 22.60
CA SER A 85 0.79 -15.40 21.79
C SER A 85 0.27 -15.22 20.37
N SER A 86 -0.72 -14.35 20.17
CA SER A 86 -1.46 -14.27 18.90
C SER A 86 -0.77 -13.35 17.89
N PRO A 87 -0.88 -13.64 16.58
CA PRO A 87 -0.51 -12.67 15.55
C PRO A 87 -1.58 -11.57 15.43
N GLU A 88 -1.14 -10.33 15.31
CA GLU A 88 -1.96 -9.16 15.00
C GLU A 88 -1.66 -8.74 13.56
N PHE A 89 -2.71 -8.63 12.75
CA PHE A 89 -2.66 -8.23 11.34
C PHE A 89 -3.19 -6.81 11.22
N GLU A 90 -2.44 -5.96 10.54
CA GLU A 90 -2.83 -4.59 10.26
C GLU A 90 -2.37 -4.19 8.86
N ASP A 91 -3.33 -3.86 8.01
CA ASP A 91 -3.08 -3.23 6.73
C ASP A 91 -3.59 -1.79 6.71
N GLY A 92 -3.07 -1.00 5.78
CA GLY A 92 -3.62 0.32 5.54
C GLY A 92 -2.79 1.24 4.68
N VAL A 93 -3.08 2.53 4.81
CA VAL A 93 -2.38 3.61 4.12
C VAL A 93 -1.96 4.69 5.10
N ILE A 94 -0.70 5.09 5.00
CA ILE A 94 -0.15 6.26 5.67
C ILE A 94 0.02 7.37 4.63
N VAL A 95 -0.51 8.55 4.94
CA VAL A 95 -0.30 9.76 4.14
C VAL A 95 0.56 10.71 4.95
N ALA A 96 1.71 11.08 4.39
CA ALA A 96 2.61 12.06 4.98
C ALA A 96 2.81 13.25 4.04
N ARG A 97 3.08 14.43 4.60
CA ARG A 97 3.47 15.63 3.85
C ARG A 97 4.77 16.16 4.39
N ARG A 98 5.78 16.28 3.54
CA ARG A 98 7.14 16.71 3.93
C ARG A 98 7.68 15.92 5.13
N GLY A 99 7.48 14.60 5.13
CA GLY A 99 7.90 13.69 6.21
C GLY A 99 7.00 13.65 7.44
N LYS A 100 6.05 14.59 7.62
CA LYS A 100 5.09 14.56 8.73
C LYS A 100 3.87 13.74 8.36
N VAL A 101 3.56 12.72 9.16
CA VAL A 101 2.32 11.92 9.01
C VAL A 101 1.11 12.83 9.23
N LEU A 102 0.22 12.87 8.23
CA LEU A 102 -1.06 13.59 8.28
C LEU A 102 -2.22 12.66 8.62
N SER A 103 -2.18 11.43 8.13
CA SER A 103 -3.24 10.45 8.35
C SER A 103 -2.67 9.04 8.36
N ARG A 104 -3.23 8.20 9.23
CA ARG A 104 -3.08 6.75 9.21
C ARG A 104 -4.48 6.15 9.08
N MET A 105 -4.73 5.54 7.94
CA MET A 105 -5.98 4.89 7.60
C MET A 105 -5.76 3.39 7.69
N ARG A 106 -6.39 2.75 8.67
CA ARG A 106 -6.36 1.28 8.82
C ARG A 106 -7.47 0.66 8.01
N CYS A 107 -7.22 -0.52 7.47
CA CYS A 107 -8.25 -1.31 6.83
C CYS A 107 -9.23 -1.85 7.88
N GLU A 108 -10.54 -1.78 7.60
CA GLU A 108 -11.59 -2.23 8.53
C GLU A 108 -11.74 -3.76 8.57
N ASP A 109 -11.32 -4.43 7.50
CA ASP A 109 -11.32 -5.89 7.35
C ASP A 109 -10.09 -6.56 7.98
N GLY A 110 -9.22 -5.78 8.66
CA GLY A 110 -7.94 -6.24 9.19
C GLY A 110 -6.86 -6.45 8.13
N GLY A 111 -7.23 -6.42 6.85
CA GLY A 111 -6.33 -6.61 5.72
C GLY A 111 -5.99 -8.06 5.40
N GLU A 112 -5.89 -8.37 4.11
CA GLU A 112 -5.44 -9.69 3.61
C GLU A 112 -3.98 -9.70 3.16
N GLY A 113 -3.27 -8.59 3.35
CA GLY A 113 -1.91 -8.35 2.93
C GLY A 113 -1.74 -8.25 1.42
N PHE A 114 -0.47 -8.24 0.99
CA PHE A 114 -0.12 -8.25 -0.42
C PHE A 114 -0.23 -9.68 -0.99
N ARG A 115 -1.29 -9.94 -1.76
CA ARG A 115 -1.57 -11.25 -2.38
C ARG A 115 -0.57 -11.70 -3.44
N GLU A 116 0.34 -10.81 -3.85
CA GLU A 116 1.43 -11.14 -4.79
C GLU A 116 2.67 -10.32 -4.43
N PRO A 117 3.88 -10.77 -4.80
CA PRO A 117 5.10 -9.99 -4.66
C PRO A 117 4.93 -8.59 -5.27
N VAL A 118 5.17 -7.56 -4.46
CA VAL A 118 5.13 -6.15 -4.88
C VAL A 118 6.47 -5.65 -5.40
N SER A 119 7.56 -6.37 -5.14
CA SER A 119 8.82 -6.13 -5.81
C SER A 119 8.64 -6.30 -7.32
N ALA A 120 9.16 -5.36 -8.10
CA ALA A 120 9.51 -5.67 -9.47
C ALA A 120 10.49 -6.84 -9.39
N VAL A 121 10.22 -7.92 -10.12
CA VAL A 121 11.25 -8.91 -10.40
C VAL A 121 12.44 -8.10 -10.92
N ALA A 122 13.56 -8.11 -10.18
CA ALA A 122 14.78 -7.52 -10.69
C ALA A 122 15.01 -8.16 -12.05
N ALA A 123 14.93 -7.35 -13.11
CA ALA A 123 15.38 -7.79 -14.42
C ALA A 123 16.85 -8.19 -14.23
N LYS A 124 17.09 -9.49 -14.26
CA LYS A 124 18.43 -10.06 -14.36
C LYS A 124 18.93 -9.83 -15.78
#